data_AF-A0AA42NYZ1-F1
#
_entry.id   AF-A0AA42NYZ1-F1
#
_cell.length_a   1.000
_cell.length_b   1.000
_cell.length_c   1.000
_cell.angle_alpha   90.00
_cell.angle_beta   90.00
_cell.angle_gamma   90.00
#
_symmetry.space_group_name_H-M   'P 1'
#
loop_
_entity.id
_entity.type
_entity.pdbx_description
1 polymer ?
#
loop_
_entity_poly.entity_id
_entity_poly.type
_entity_poly.pdbx_seq_one_letter_code
_entity_poly.pdbx_strand_id
1 'polypeptide(L)'
;MAAYDALRRALSAERLSTYERIASTCGPDVTAESLYVWNMRMCGALMMPVHLCEVVTRNAAASALARQHGPRWPWNDAFRRRLPASSSTSARAALEQVASRATDTPRIVADLPMVFWQQLFTCRFDATLWIPALGTVLRHAPAAHPSVIRKAIHADIGRIRHLRNRIVHHEPILERDLGADLAAIGRLIHARCPHTLEWLQRHERATTALAASPLGARA
;
A
#
# COMPACT_ATOMS: atom_id res chain seq x y z
N MET A 1 24.05 0.84 35.47
CA MET A 1 23.90 0.60 34.02
C MET A 1 22.85 1.56 33.51
N ALA A 2 23.19 2.42 32.54
CA ALA A 2 22.24 3.42 32.07
C ALA A 2 21.01 2.72 31.44
N ALA A 3 19.82 3.32 31.57
CA ALA A 3 18.58 2.74 31.02
C ALA A 3 18.69 2.44 29.51
N TYR A 4 19.37 3.31 28.76
CA TYR A 4 19.64 3.13 27.33
C TYR A 4 20.49 1.89 27.03
N ASP A 5 21.50 1.58 27.85
CA ASP A 5 22.36 0.40 27.64
C ASP A 5 21.56 -0.91 27.81
N ALA A 6 20.58 -0.91 28.72
CA ALA A 6 19.66 -2.02 28.89
C ALA A 6 18.80 -2.23 27.65
N LEU A 7 18.23 -1.15 27.12
CA LEU A 7 17.44 -1.17 25.90
C LEU A 7 18.27 -1.63 24.69
N ARG A 8 19.49 -1.09 24.53
CA ARG A 8 20.40 -1.41 23.42
C ARG A 8 20.82 -2.87 23.40
N ARG A 9 21.05 -3.49 24.56
CA ARG A 9 21.31 -4.93 24.62
C ARG A 9 20.08 -5.77 24.29
N ALA A 10 18.88 -5.34 24.70
CA ALA A 10 17.65 -6.06 24.40
C ALA A 10 17.25 -5.97 22.91
N LEU A 11 17.45 -4.81 22.28
CA LEU A 11 17.06 -4.57 20.88
C LEU A 11 18.15 -4.87 19.86
N SER A 12 19.41 -5.01 20.28
CA SER A 12 20.64 -5.03 19.47
C SER A 12 21.13 -3.65 19.00
N ALA A 13 22.45 -3.56 18.81
CA ALA A 13 23.12 -2.38 18.27
C ALA A 13 22.70 -2.11 16.82
N GLU A 14 22.61 -3.16 16.02
CA GLU A 14 22.27 -3.13 14.60
C GLU A 14 20.88 -2.54 14.41
N ARG A 15 19.93 -2.93 15.24
CA ARG A 15 18.56 -2.41 15.23
C ARG A 15 18.49 -0.93 15.58
N LEU A 16 19.26 -0.48 16.57
CA LEU A 16 19.28 0.91 17.01
C LEU A 16 20.13 1.81 16.13
N SER A 17 21.08 1.25 15.37
CA SER A 17 22.04 2.00 14.54
C SER A 17 21.41 3.05 13.64
N THR A 18 20.25 2.74 13.04
CA THR A 18 19.53 3.70 12.18
C THR A 18 18.99 4.88 12.98
N TYR A 19 18.47 4.64 14.18
CA TYR A 19 17.92 5.67 15.05
C TYR A 19 19.05 6.52 15.67
N GLU A 20 20.14 5.88 16.09
CA GLU A 20 21.36 6.55 16.58
C GLU A 20 21.95 7.47 15.50
N ARG A 21 22.07 6.98 14.25
CA ARG A 21 22.55 7.75 13.10
C ARG A 21 21.66 8.96 12.79
N ILE A 22 20.35 8.82 12.86
CA ILE A 22 19.44 9.94 12.58
C ILE A 22 19.50 10.95 13.73
N ALA A 23 19.44 10.49 14.98
CA ALA A 23 19.51 11.33 16.17
C ALA A 23 20.80 12.17 16.22
N SER A 24 21.95 11.62 15.80
CA SER A 24 23.22 12.36 15.80
C SER A 24 23.28 13.56 14.84
N THR A 25 22.31 13.68 13.91
CA THR A 25 22.17 14.83 13.00
C THR A 25 21.06 15.80 13.41
N CYS A 26 20.41 15.54 14.56
CA CYS A 26 19.31 16.33 15.10
C CYS A 26 19.74 17.16 16.31
N GLY A 27 18.84 18.01 16.83
CA GLY A 27 19.06 18.75 18.08
C GLY A 27 19.11 17.82 19.31
N PRO A 28 19.61 18.32 20.46
CA PRO A 28 19.86 17.50 21.65
C PRO A 28 18.61 16.82 22.23
N ASP A 29 17.41 17.35 21.94
CA ASP A 29 16.14 16.79 22.41
C ASP A 29 15.66 15.56 21.62
N VAL A 30 16.28 15.26 20.47
CA VAL A 30 15.91 14.12 19.62
C VAL A 30 16.84 12.95 19.88
N THR A 31 16.36 11.97 20.64
CA THR A 31 17.13 10.77 21.00
C THR A 31 16.77 9.57 20.13
N ALA A 32 17.68 8.59 20.02
CA ALA A 32 17.41 7.32 19.35
C ALA A 32 16.17 6.60 19.92
N GLU A 33 15.98 6.65 21.25
CA GLU A 33 14.80 6.09 21.92
C GLU A 33 13.51 6.80 21.47
N SER A 34 13.52 8.14 21.42
CA SER A 34 12.34 8.93 21.01
C SER A 34 11.95 8.63 19.56
N LEU A 35 12.93 8.48 18.67
CA LEU A 35 12.72 8.11 17.27
C LEU A 35 12.21 6.67 17.14
N TYR A 36 12.71 5.74 17.96
CA TYR A 36 12.24 4.35 17.98
C TYR A 36 10.76 4.26 18.39
N VAL A 37 10.39 4.94 19.48
CA VAL A 37 9.00 5.01 19.97
C VAL A 37 8.10 5.67 18.94
N TRP A 38 8.53 6.79 18.36
CA TRP A 38 7.75 7.46 17.32
C TRP A 38 7.54 6.57 16.09
N ASN A 39 8.58 5.87 15.62
CA ASN A 39 8.48 4.94 14.50
C ASN A 39 7.45 3.84 14.76
N MET A 40 7.45 3.24 15.96
CA MET A 40 6.44 2.24 16.33
C MET A 40 5.02 2.83 16.32
N ARG A 41 4.83 4.01 16.92
CA ARG A 41 3.53 4.71 16.93
C ARG A 41 3.04 5.02 15.52
N MET A 42 3.93 5.51 14.65
CA MET A 42 3.63 5.84 13.28
C MET A 42 3.28 4.58 12.45
N CYS A 43 4.06 3.51 12.58
CA CYS A 43 3.76 2.21 11.97
C CYS A 43 2.36 1.71 12.37
N GLY A 44 2.02 1.76 13.67
CA GLY A 44 0.70 1.39 14.16
C GLY A 44 -0.42 2.29 13.59
N ALA A 45 -0.19 3.60 13.55
CA ALA A 45 -1.16 4.56 13.01
C ALA A 45 -1.41 4.37 11.49
N LEU A 46 -0.38 3.97 10.73
CA LEU A 46 -0.47 3.72 9.29
C LEU A 46 -1.20 2.42 8.91
N MET A 47 -1.38 1.48 9.84
CA MET A 47 -2.05 0.22 9.55
C MET A 47 -3.48 0.43 9.01
N MET A 48 -4.23 1.37 9.60
CA MET A 48 -5.60 1.69 9.18
C MET A 48 -5.67 2.26 7.75
N PRO A 49 -4.96 3.35 7.40
CA PRO A 49 -5.02 3.89 6.04
C PRO A 49 -4.48 2.92 4.99
N VAL A 50 -3.42 2.16 5.29
CA VAL A 50 -2.90 1.11 4.39
C VAL A 50 -3.93 0.00 4.17
N HIS A 51 -4.53 -0.52 5.24
CA HIS A 51 -5.55 -1.57 5.15
C HIS A 51 -6.72 -1.15 4.27
N LEU A 52 -7.29 0.04 4.53
CA LEU A 52 -8.43 0.52 3.77
C LEU A 52 -8.06 0.72 2.30
N CYS A 53 -6.88 1.30 2.03
CA CYS A 53 -6.40 1.50 0.67
C CYS A 53 -6.26 0.20 -0.12
N GLU A 54 -5.72 -0.86 0.51
CA GLU A 54 -5.58 -2.17 -0.12
C GLU A 54 -6.95 -2.75 -0.50
N VAL A 55 -7.91 -2.70 0.43
CA VAL A 55 -9.28 -3.21 0.21
C VAL A 55 -9.98 -2.42 -0.90
N VAL A 56 -9.88 -1.09 -0.90
CA VAL A 56 -10.48 -0.24 -1.92
C VAL A 56 -9.87 -0.51 -3.30
N THR A 57 -8.56 -0.62 -3.37
CA THR A 57 -7.83 -0.85 -4.63
C THR A 57 -8.17 -2.22 -5.23
N ARG A 58 -8.13 -3.29 -4.43
CA ARG A 58 -8.45 -4.65 -4.92
C ARG A 58 -9.90 -4.75 -5.37
N ASN A 59 -10.84 -4.12 -4.66
CA ASN A 59 -12.25 -4.13 -5.03
C ASN A 59 -12.52 -3.35 -6.32
N ALA A 60 -11.81 -2.23 -6.55
CA ALA A 60 -11.89 -1.50 -7.81
C ALA A 60 -11.38 -2.33 -9.00
N ALA A 61 -10.23 -2.98 -8.84
CA ALA A 61 -9.68 -3.87 -9.86
C ALA A 61 -10.58 -5.10 -10.11
N ALA A 62 -11.08 -5.74 -9.06
CA ALA A 62 -12.01 -6.86 -9.16
C ALA A 62 -13.32 -6.46 -9.87
N SER A 63 -13.82 -5.25 -9.61
CA SER A 63 -14.99 -4.69 -10.33
C SER A 63 -14.69 -4.50 -11.82
N ALA A 64 -13.50 -4.01 -12.17
CA ALA A 64 -13.09 -3.86 -13.57
C ALA A 64 -13.01 -5.22 -14.27
N LEU A 65 -12.41 -6.22 -13.61
CA LEU A 65 -12.32 -7.59 -14.12
C LEU A 65 -13.70 -8.22 -14.30
N ALA A 66 -14.61 -8.05 -13.32
CA ALA A 66 -15.97 -8.58 -13.41
C ALA A 66 -16.75 -7.99 -14.58
N ARG A 67 -16.54 -6.69 -14.89
CA ARG A 67 -17.16 -6.03 -16.04
C ARG A 67 -16.66 -6.57 -17.38
N GLN A 68 -15.36 -6.86 -17.50
CA GLN A 68 -14.75 -7.27 -18.77
C GLN A 68 -14.77 -8.79 -19.00
N HIS A 69 -14.78 -9.58 -17.93
CA HIS A 69 -14.60 -11.04 -17.99
C HIS A 69 -15.70 -11.83 -17.27
N GLY A 70 -16.72 -11.15 -16.75
CA GLY A 70 -17.84 -11.73 -16.02
C GLY A 70 -17.55 -11.96 -14.52
N PRO A 71 -18.58 -12.25 -13.71
CA PRO A 71 -18.45 -12.40 -12.25
C PRO A 71 -17.52 -13.55 -11.84
N ARG A 72 -17.30 -14.53 -12.72
CA ARG A 72 -16.34 -15.64 -12.54
C ARG A 72 -15.01 -15.40 -13.25
N TRP A 73 -14.60 -14.14 -13.41
CA TRP A 73 -13.29 -13.77 -14.00
C TRP A 73 -12.09 -14.55 -13.45
N PRO A 74 -12.02 -15.01 -12.18
CA PRO A 74 -10.87 -15.78 -11.72
C PRO A 74 -10.69 -17.10 -12.47
N TRP A 75 -11.74 -17.63 -13.08
CA TRP A 75 -11.75 -18.86 -13.90
C TRP A 75 -11.86 -18.58 -15.40
N ASN A 76 -11.75 -17.32 -15.82
CA ASN A 76 -11.77 -16.98 -17.24
C ASN A 76 -10.40 -17.27 -17.89
N ASP A 77 -10.35 -18.24 -18.81
CA ASP A 77 -9.11 -18.68 -19.46
C ASP A 77 -8.45 -17.59 -20.30
N ALA A 78 -9.25 -16.75 -20.97
CA ALA A 78 -8.71 -15.64 -21.76
C ALA A 78 -7.99 -14.62 -20.87
N PHE A 79 -8.55 -14.32 -19.69
CA PHE A 79 -7.90 -13.48 -18.70
C PHE A 79 -6.64 -14.14 -18.12
N ARG A 80 -6.71 -15.40 -17.69
CA ARG A 80 -5.56 -16.14 -17.14
C ARG A 80 -4.37 -16.17 -18.09
N ARG A 81 -4.61 -16.38 -19.39
CA ARG A 81 -3.56 -16.37 -20.42
C ARG A 81 -2.88 -15.01 -20.61
N ARG A 82 -3.55 -13.92 -20.25
CA ARG A 82 -2.98 -12.56 -20.32
C ARG A 82 -2.15 -12.20 -19.10
N LEU A 83 -2.29 -12.91 -17.98
CA LEU A 83 -1.47 -12.65 -16.81
C LEU A 83 0.00 -12.99 -17.10
N PRO A 84 0.95 -12.20 -16.59
CA PRO A 84 2.37 -12.54 -16.67
C PRO A 84 2.60 -13.96 -16.11
N ALA A 85 3.38 -14.76 -16.82
CA ALA A 85 3.70 -16.14 -16.46
C ALA A 85 5.15 -16.35 -15.99
N SER A 86 6.01 -15.33 -16.13
CA SER A 86 7.45 -15.46 -15.87
C SER A 86 7.78 -15.36 -14.37
N SER A 87 7.52 -16.45 -13.63
CA SER A 87 8.11 -16.91 -12.35
C SER A 87 7.08 -17.68 -11.52
N SER A 88 7.55 -18.49 -10.57
CA SER A 88 6.70 -19.14 -9.55
C SER A 88 5.95 -18.14 -8.64
N THR A 89 6.34 -16.86 -8.69
CA THR A 89 5.69 -15.74 -7.99
C THR A 89 4.87 -14.85 -8.94
N SER A 90 4.56 -15.34 -10.15
CA SER A 90 3.80 -14.58 -11.14
C SER A 90 2.33 -14.41 -10.74
N ALA A 91 1.67 -13.35 -11.21
CA ALA A 91 0.23 -13.15 -10.94
C ALA A 91 -0.63 -14.32 -11.40
N ARG A 92 -0.22 -15.01 -12.47
CA ARG A 92 -0.91 -16.21 -12.94
C ARG A 92 -0.84 -17.34 -11.92
N ALA A 93 0.37 -17.67 -11.45
CA ALA A 93 0.57 -18.71 -10.45
C ALA A 93 -0.18 -18.39 -9.15
N ALA A 94 -0.12 -17.12 -8.69
CA ALA A 94 -0.86 -16.67 -7.52
C ALA A 94 -2.38 -16.84 -7.67
N LEU A 95 -2.93 -16.47 -8.83
CA LEU A 95 -4.36 -16.65 -9.12
C LEU A 95 -4.75 -18.12 -9.18
N GLU A 96 -3.99 -18.94 -9.89
CA GLU A 96 -4.28 -20.38 -10.03
C GLU A 96 -4.20 -21.09 -8.67
N GLN A 97 -3.20 -20.76 -7.84
CA GLN A 97 -3.08 -21.31 -6.48
C GLN A 97 -4.29 -20.95 -5.61
N VAL A 98 -4.68 -19.68 -5.56
CA VAL A 98 -5.83 -19.24 -4.74
C VAL A 98 -7.14 -19.82 -5.30
N ALA A 99 -7.31 -19.80 -6.62
CA ALA A 99 -8.51 -20.32 -7.28
C ALA A 99 -8.66 -21.85 -7.17
N SER A 100 -7.57 -22.59 -6.91
CA SER A 100 -7.63 -24.04 -6.62
C SER A 100 -8.26 -24.36 -5.26
N ARG A 101 -8.28 -23.40 -4.33
CA ARG A 101 -8.72 -23.56 -2.93
C ARG A 101 -10.02 -22.82 -2.61
N ALA A 102 -10.54 -22.04 -3.55
CA ALA A 102 -11.72 -21.19 -3.36
C ALA A 102 -12.81 -21.55 -4.37
N THR A 103 -14.06 -21.42 -3.96
CA THR A 103 -15.25 -21.70 -4.80
C THR A 103 -15.95 -20.44 -5.30
N ASP A 104 -15.62 -19.27 -4.72
CA ASP A 104 -16.23 -17.98 -5.06
C ASP A 104 -15.19 -16.89 -5.36
N THR A 105 -15.61 -15.89 -6.14
CA THR A 105 -14.76 -14.74 -6.50
C THR A 105 -14.40 -13.86 -5.30
N PRO A 106 -15.31 -13.55 -4.36
CA PRO A 106 -14.98 -12.72 -3.20
C PRO A 106 -13.82 -13.27 -2.35
N ARG A 107 -13.76 -14.59 -2.13
CA ARG A 107 -12.65 -15.22 -1.41
C ARG A 107 -11.33 -15.06 -2.15
N ILE A 108 -11.35 -15.24 -3.47
CA ILE A 108 -10.16 -15.02 -4.31
C ILE A 108 -9.71 -13.57 -4.23
N VAL A 109 -10.63 -12.60 -4.29
CA VAL A 109 -10.30 -11.18 -4.15
C VAL A 109 -9.63 -10.89 -2.81
N ALA A 110 -10.11 -11.53 -1.73
CA ALA A 110 -9.59 -11.34 -0.39
C ALA A 110 -8.18 -11.94 -0.20
N ASP A 111 -7.92 -13.10 -0.79
CA ASP A 111 -6.70 -13.90 -0.56
C ASP A 111 -5.55 -13.56 -1.53
N LEU A 112 -5.81 -12.80 -2.60
CA LEU A 112 -4.77 -12.39 -3.54
C LEU A 112 -3.89 -11.27 -2.96
N PRO A 113 -2.55 -11.38 -3.09
CA PRO A 113 -1.63 -10.42 -2.50
C PRO A 113 -1.65 -9.07 -3.24
N MET A 114 -1.30 -7.97 -2.56
CA MET A 114 -1.28 -6.62 -3.15
C MET A 114 -0.48 -6.53 -4.47
N VAL A 115 0.60 -7.30 -4.60
CA VAL A 115 1.41 -7.36 -5.84
C VAL A 115 0.62 -7.89 -7.04
N PHE A 116 -0.33 -8.82 -6.84
CA PHE A 116 -1.20 -9.29 -7.91
C PHE A 116 -2.00 -8.12 -8.47
N TRP A 117 -2.63 -7.34 -7.59
CA TRP A 117 -3.44 -6.19 -7.97
C TRP A 117 -2.60 -5.13 -8.67
N GLN A 118 -1.38 -4.86 -8.18
CA GLN A 118 -0.45 -3.93 -8.83
C GLN A 118 -0.14 -4.33 -10.29
N GLN A 119 0.08 -5.62 -10.56
CA GLN A 119 0.43 -6.13 -11.89
C GLN A 119 -0.70 -5.93 -12.92
N LEU A 120 -1.94 -5.80 -12.47
CA LEU A 120 -3.06 -5.45 -13.33
C LEU A 120 -2.97 -4.01 -13.84
N PHE A 121 -2.32 -3.10 -13.11
CA PHE A 121 -2.17 -1.70 -13.51
C PHE A 121 -0.95 -1.48 -14.44
N THR A 122 -0.63 -2.42 -15.32
CA THR A 122 0.41 -2.27 -16.34
C THR A 122 -0.19 -1.94 -17.71
N CYS A 123 0.60 -1.38 -18.62
CA CYS A 123 0.15 -1.03 -19.98
C CYS A 123 -0.42 -2.24 -20.75
N ARG A 124 -0.01 -3.46 -20.40
CA ARG A 124 -0.58 -4.73 -20.89
C ARG A 124 -2.11 -4.78 -20.78
N PHE A 125 -2.67 -4.13 -19.77
CA PHE A 125 -4.11 -4.14 -19.49
C PHE A 125 -4.81 -2.84 -19.91
N ASP A 126 -4.13 -1.92 -20.63
CA ASP A 126 -4.75 -0.66 -21.06
C ASP A 126 -5.96 -0.92 -21.97
N ALA A 127 -5.74 -1.51 -23.14
CA ALA A 127 -6.79 -1.71 -24.14
C ALA A 127 -7.92 -2.62 -23.64
N THR A 128 -7.60 -3.59 -22.79
CA THR A 128 -8.49 -4.71 -22.49
C THR A 128 -9.18 -4.63 -21.14
N LEU A 129 -8.70 -3.76 -20.24
CA LEU A 129 -9.25 -3.60 -18.90
C LEU A 129 -9.47 -2.12 -18.56
N TRP A 130 -8.42 -1.30 -18.61
CA TRP A 130 -8.47 0.05 -18.03
C TRP A 130 -9.14 1.09 -18.92
N ILE A 131 -8.84 1.14 -20.22
CA ILE A 131 -9.52 2.05 -21.15
C ILE A 131 -11.05 1.87 -21.10
N PRO A 132 -11.61 0.64 -21.16
CA PRO A 132 -13.06 0.46 -21.13
C PRO A 132 -13.71 0.53 -19.74
N ALA A 133 -12.97 0.33 -18.64
CA ALA A 133 -13.56 0.22 -17.29
C ALA A 133 -13.23 1.39 -16.35
N LEU A 134 -12.12 2.11 -16.54
CA LEU A 134 -11.59 3.05 -15.54
C LEU A 134 -12.59 4.15 -15.18
N GLY A 135 -13.22 4.79 -16.17
CA GLY A 135 -14.21 5.84 -15.93
C GLY A 135 -15.44 5.36 -15.15
N THR A 136 -15.73 4.05 -15.15
CA THR A 136 -16.82 3.48 -14.35
C THR A 136 -16.36 3.08 -12.95
N VAL A 137 -15.21 2.41 -12.82
CA VAL A 137 -14.76 1.87 -11.53
C VAL A 137 -13.99 2.86 -10.67
N LEU A 138 -13.37 3.87 -11.29
CA LEU A 138 -12.57 4.91 -10.67
C LEU A 138 -13.05 6.28 -11.15
N ARG A 139 -14.36 6.52 -11.00
CA ARG A 139 -15.09 7.67 -11.54
C ARG A 139 -14.60 9.03 -11.04
N HIS A 140 -13.84 9.06 -9.95
CA HIS A 140 -13.32 10.26 -9.31
C HIS A 140 -11.80 10.40 -9.52
N ALA A 141 -11.20 9.60 -10.39
CA ALA A 141 -9.82 9.80 -10.78
C ALA A 141 -9.65 11.14 -11.53
N PRO A 142 -8.43 11.74 -11.52
CA PRO A 142 -8.15 12.98 -12.25
C PRO A 142 -8.53 12.89 -13.73
N ALA A 143 -8.96 14.01 -14.32
CA ALA A 143 -9.28 14.09 -15.74
C ALA A 143 -8.00 13.93 -16.58
N ALA A 144 -7.79 12.73 -17.13
CA ALA A 144 -6.68 12.41 -18.02
C ALA A 144 -7.01 11.14 -18.83
N HIS A 145 -6.18 10.82 -19.83
CA HIS A 145 -6.32 9.56 -20.55
C HIS A 145 -6.17 8.35 -19.60
N PRO A 146 -7.00 7.28 -19.73
CA PRO A 146 -6.96 6.14 -18.80
C PRO A 146 -5.58 5.51 -18.58
N SER A 147 -4.75 5.45 -19.63
CA SER A 147 -3.36 4.94 -19.52
C SER A 147 -2.47 5.79 -18.59
N VAL A 148 -2.67 7.11 -18.57
CA VAL A 148 -1.93 8.02 -17.68
C VAL A 148 -2.35 7.79 -16.24
N ILE A 149 -3.66 7.72 -16.00
CA ILE A 149 -4.23 7.47 -14.67
C ILE A 149 -3.78 6.10 -14.15
N ARG A 150 -3.88 5.04 -14.96
CA ARG A 150 -3.41 3.69 -14.61
C ARG A 150 -1.93 3.70 -14.23
N LYS A 151 -1.07 4.41 -14.99
CA LYS A 151 0.37 4.50 -14.70
C LYS A 151 0.61 5.15 -13.33
N ALA A 152 -0.11 6.21 -13.00
CA ALA A 152 -0.03 6.85 -11.68
C ALA A 152 -0.50 5.90 -10.56
N ILE A 153 -1.64 5.22 -10.76
CA ILE A 153 -2.15 4.23 -9.79
C ILE A 153 -1.15 3.09 -9.56
N HIS A 154 -0.51 2.59 -10.61
CA HIS A 154 0.52 1.55 -10.49
C HIS A 154 1.67 1.99 -9.58
N ALA A 155 2.11 3.25 -9.73
CA ALA A 155 3.18 3.82 -8.91
C ALA A 155 2.73 4.00 -7.45
N ASP A 156 1.51 4.51 -7.22
CA ASP A 156 0.94 4.69 -5.89
C ASP A 156 0.76 3.34 -5.15
N ILE A 157 0.25 2.31 -5.83
CA ILE A 157 0.15 0.95 -5.27
C ILE A 157 1.54 0.41 -4.90
N GLY A 158 2.53 0.62 -5.77
CA GLY A 158 3.91 0.22 -5.48
C GLY A 158 4.47 0.90 -4.23
N ARG A 159 4.29 2.22 -4.13
CA ARG A 159 4.69 3.03 -2.97
C ARG A 159 4.10 2.49 -1.67
N ILE A 160 2.80 2.20 -1.66
CA ILE A 160 2.07 1.70 -0.50
C ILE A 160 2.49 0.26 -0.16
N ARG A 161 2.69 -0.60 -1.16
CA ARG A 161 3.20 -1.96 -0.95
C ARG A 161 4.57 -1.94 -0.26
N HIS A 162 5.48 -1.04 -0.68
CA HIS A 162 6.78 -0.89 -0.04
C HIS A 162 6.66 -0.37 1.40
N LEU A 163 5.78 0.62 1.65
CA LEU A 163 5.49 1.08 3.01
C LEU A 163 4.97 -0.07 3.89
N ARG A 164 3.94 -0.79 3.43
CA ARG A 164 3.33 -1.91 4.15
C ARG A 164 4.35 -2.97 4.49
N ASN A 165 5.18 -3.36 3.52
CA ASN A 165 6.25 -4.34 3.73
C ASN A 165 7.20 -3.91 4.87
N ARG A 166 7.62 -2.64 4.89
CA ARG A 166 8.45 -2.12 5.99
C ARG A 166 7.72 -2.21 7.34
N ILE A 167 6.45 -1.81 7.39
CA ILE A 167 5.65 -1.87 8.63
C ILE A 167 5.56 -3.31 9.18
N VAL A 168 5.25 -4.30 8.33
CA VAL A 168 5.09 -5.71 8.76
C VAL A 168 6.41 -6.38 9.11
N HIS A 169 7.52 -5.95 8.50
CA HIS A 169 8.87 -6.39 8.88
C HIS A 169 9.44 -5.56 10.04
N HIS A 170 8.62 -4.67 10.62
CA HIS A 170 9.01 -3.74 11.67
C HIS A 170 10.23 -2.89 11.29
N GLU A 171 10.47 -2.60 10.02
CA GLU A 171 11.60 -1.77 9.63
C GLU A 171 11.38 -0.29 10.00
N PRO A 172 12.46 0.50 10.20
CA PRO A 172 12.35 1.94 10.36
C PRO A 172 11.64 2.56 9.13
N ILE A 173 10.85 3.63 9.30
CA ILE A 173 10.19 4.37 8.21
C ILE A 173 10.51 5.87 8.21
N LEU A 174 11.42 6.31 9.09
CA LEU A 174 11.75 7.73 9.33
C LEU A 174 12.35 8.46 8.11
N GLU A 175 12.95 7.72 7.18
CA GLU A 175 13.55 8.28 5.96
C GLU A 175 12.58 8.28 4.77
N ARG A 176 11.35 7.80 4.98
CA ARG A 176 10.31 7.89 3.97
C ARG A 176 9.64 9.25 4.04
N ASP A 177 9.22 9.72 2.89
CA ASP A 177 8.24 10.79 2.79
C ASP A 177 6.85 10.22 3.08
N LEU A 178 6.48 10.26 4.37
CA LEU A 178 5.20 9.76 4.89
C LEU A 178 4.03 10.66 4.48
N GLY A 179 4.27 11.94 4.22
CA GLY A 179 3.26 12.86 3.69
C GLY A 179 2.80 12.42 2.30
N ALA A 180 3.73 12.14 1.39
CA ALA A 180 3.38 11.63 0.07
C ALA A 180 2.88 10.17 0.09
N ASP A 181 3.25 9.36 1.09
CA ASP A 181 2.62 8.05 1.32
C ASP A 181 1.12 8.20 1.65
N LEU A 182 0.78 9.07 2.61
CA LEU A 182 -0.61 9.38 2.97
C LEU A 182 -1.37 10.01 1.80
N ALA A 183 -0.73 10.90 1.05
CA ALA A 183 -1.34 11.49 -0.15
C ALA A 183 -1.62 10.44 -1.24
N ALA A 184 -0.73 9.46 -1.44
CA ALA A 184 -0.95 8.35 -2.37
C ALA A 184 -2.14 7.47 -1.93
N ILE A 185 -2.23 7.15 -0.64
CA ILE A 185 -3.39 6.46 -0.06
C ILE A 185 -4.67 7.26 -0.34
N GLY A 186 -4.64 8.56 -0.06
CA GLY A 186 -5.75 9.47 -0.31
C GLY A 186 -6.20 9.47 -1.77
N ARG A 187 -5.27 9.58 -2.72
CA ARG A 187 -5.57 9.55 -4.17
C ARG A 187 -6.26 8.25 -4.60
N LEU A 188 -5.74 7.10 -4.16
CA LEU A 188 -6.32 5.80 -4.53
C LEU A 188 -7.73 5.61 -3.97
N ILE A 189 -7.95 6.00 -2.72
CA ILE A 189 -9.28 5.91 -2.10
C ILE A 189 -10.24 6.90 -2.75
N HIS A 190 -9.82 8.15 -2.94
CA HIS A 190 -10.63 9.18 -3.57
C HIS A 190 -11.07 8.78 -4.97
N ALA A 191 -10.15 8.27 -5.80
CA ALA A 191 -10.44 7.86 -7.17
C ALA A 191 -11.60 6.87 -7.26
N ARG A 192 -11.76 6.01 -6.24
CA ARG A 192 -12.90 5.12 -6.10
C ARG A 192 -14.11 5.78 -5.44
N CYS A 193 -13.92 6.42 -4.29
CA CYS A 193 -15.00 6.95 -3.46
C CYS A 193 -14.51 8.08 -2.52
N PRO A 194 -14.82 9.35 -2.81
CA PRO A 194 -14.48 10.49 -1.96
C PRO A 194 -15.07 10.38 -0.55
N HIS A 195 -16.29 9.87 -0.41
CA HIS A 195 -16.91 9.66 0.90
C HIS A 195 -16.12 8.68 1.78
N THR A 196 -15.54 7.63 1.18
CA THR A 196 -14.68 6.69 1.92
C THR A 196 -13.37 7.35 2.35
N LEU A 197 -12.82 8.28 1.56
CA LEU A 197 -11.65 9.07 1.98
C LEU A 197 -12.00 9.97 3.16
N GLU A 198 -13.11 10.71 3.11
CA GLU A 198 -13.56 11.53 4.23
C GLU A 198 -13.79 10.69 5.49
N TRP A 199 -14.37 9.50 5.33
CA TRP A 199 -14.52 8.54 6.43
C TRP A 199 -13.17 8.15 7.01
N LEU A 200 -12.17 7.82 6.17
CA LEU A 200 -10.82 7.50 6.64
C LEU A 200 -10.21 8.67 7.43
N GLN A 201 -10.28 9.89 6.89
CA GLN A 201 -9.71 11.10 7.48
C GLN A 201 -10.28 11.43 8.86
N ARG A 202 -11.52 11.00 9.17
CA ARG A 202 -12.12 11.16 10.51
C ARG A 202 -11.62 10.14 11.55
N HIS A 203 -11.05 9.01 11.13
CA HIS A 203 -10.73 7.89 12.03
C HIS A 203 -9.24 7.57 12.11
N GLU A 204 -8.48 7.89 11.07
CA GLU A 204 -7.05 7.66 11.05
C GLU A 204 -6.30 8.57 12.04
N ARG A 205 -5.14 8.10 12.52
CA ARG A 205 -4.27 8.86 13.44
C ARG A 205 -2.86 9.06 12.88
N ALA A 206 -2.61 8.61 11.66
CA ALA A 206 -1.34 8.74 10.99
C ALA A 206 -1.01 10.20 10.71
N THR A 207 -1.98 11.04 10.33
CA THR A 207 -1.75 12.49 10.15
C THR A 207 -1.33 13.15 11.47
N THR A 208 -2.02 12.84 12.57
CA THR A 208 -1.65 13.35 13.90
C THR A 208 -0.28 12.85 14.36
N ALA A 209 0.01 11.57 14.15
CA ALA A 209 1.32 10.99 14.49
C ALA A 209 2.45 11.60 13.66
N LEU A 210 2.21 11.88 12.37
CA LEU A 210 3.15 12.55 11.49
C LEU A 210 3.43 13.99 11.93
N ALA A 211 2.39 14.74 12.30
CA ALA A 211 2.52 16.10 12.82
C ALA A 211 3.32 16.15 14.14
N ALA A 212 3.27 15.09 14.95
CA ALA A 212 4.04 14.93 16.18
C ALA A 212 5.45 14.35 15.97
N SER A 213 5.97 14.36 14.74
CA SER A 213 7.31 13.83 14.42
C SER A 213 8.42 14.58 15.18
N PRO A 214 9.32 13.87 15.88
CA PRO A 214 10.52 14.48 16.48
C PRO A 214 11.48 15.08 15.45
N LEU A 215 11.39 14.66 14.19
CA LEU A 215 12.23 15.16 13.10
C LEU A 215 11.74 16.49 12.51
N GLY A 216 10.68 17.08 13.06
CA GLY A 216 9.96 18.20 12.47
C GLY A 216 9.16 17.79 11.24
N ALA A 217 8.35 18.72 10.73
CA ALA A 217 7.62 18.52 9.48
C ALA A 217 8.61 18.51 8.31
N ARG A 218 9.12 17.33 7.96
CA ARG A 218 9.64 17.10 6.60
C ARG A 218 8.42 16.98 5.69
N ALA A 219 7.98 18.13 5.17
CA ALA A 219 6.92 18.26 4.18
C ALA A 219 7.37 17.75 2.80
#